data_AF-A0A268RVX1-F1
#
_entry.id   AF-A0A268RVX1-F1
#
_cell.length_a   1.000
_cell.length_b   1.000
_cell.length_c   1.000
_cell.angle_alpha   90.00
_cell.angle_beta   90.00
_cell.angle_gamma   90.00
#
_symmetry.space_group_name_H-M   'P 1'
#
loop_
_entity.id
_entity.type
_entity.pdbx_description
1 polymer ?
#
loop_
_entity_poly.entity_id
_entity_poly.type
_entity_poly.pdbx_seq_one_letter_code
_entity_poly.pdbx_strand_id
1 'polypeptide(L)'
;MKRKSRQEKERTEFIDTMVLLNKHRAIRQYKTSCGEYGLLIQDKSKLALTKRIMEKEKRGWECAAPIAYNDGFYHVRMVYDRKPLKEQV
;
A
#
# COMPACT_ATOMS: atom_id res chain seq x y z
N MET A 1 17.07 -14.45 -0.65
CA MET A 1 15.77 -14.05 -1.23
C MET A 1 15.98 -13.60 -2.66
N LYS A 2 15.38 -14.27 -3.67
CA LYS A 2 15.52 -13.89 -5.09
C LYS A 2 14.84 -12.54 -5.31
N ARG A 3 15.60 -11.51 -5.71
CA ARG A 3 15.06 -10.23 -6.15
C ARG A 3 14.15 -10.49 -7.35
N LYS A 4 12.84 -10.22 -7.21
CA LYS A 4 11.88 -10.30 -8.31
C LYS A 4 12.34 -9.39 -9.46
N SER A 5 12.20 -9.85 -10.69
CA SER A 5 12.61 -9.09 -11.87
C SER A 5 11.80 -7.80 -11.99
N ARG A 6 12.37 -6.76 -12.61
CA ARG A 6 11.72 -5.45 -12.81
C ARG A 6 10.36 -5.61 -13.52
N GLN A 7 10.27 -6.52 -14.48
CA GLN A 7 9.02 -6.84 -15.19
C GLN A 7 7.95 -7.49 -14.30
N GLU A 8 8.33 -8.32 -13.32
CA GLU A 8 7.35 -8.90 -12.38
C GLU A 8 6.78 -7.85 -11.43
N LYS A 9 7.57 -6.84 -11.06
CA LYS A 9 7.08 -5.69 -10.28
C LYS A 9 6.08 -4.87 -11.10
N GLU A 10 6.45 -4.48 -12.33
CA GLU A 10 5.58 -3.72 -13.23
C GLU A 10 4.29 -4.47 -13.57
N ARG A 11 4.35 -5.80 -13.70
CA ARG A 11 3.17 -6.65 -13.96
C ARG A 11 2.26 -6.76 -12.72
N THR A 12 2.85 -6.88 -11.53
CA THR A 12 2.09 -6.89 -10.27
C THR A 12 1.44 -5.53 -10.03
N GLU A 13 2.16 -4.44 -10.31
CA GLU A 13 1.65 -3.07 -10.29
C GLU A 13 0.48 -2.89 -11.24
N PHE A 14 0.62 -3.30 -12.50
CA PHE A 14 -0.46 -3.19 -13.49
C PHE A 14 -1.72 -3.97 -13.10
N ILE A 15 -1.56 -5.18 -12.56
CA ILE A 15 -2.68 -6.00 -12.07
C ILE A 15 -3.33 -5.33 -10.85
N ASP A 16 -2.56 -4.83 -9.88
CA ASP A 16 -3.13 -4.13 -8.72
C ASP A 16 -3.79 -2.82 -9.16
N THR A 17 -3.24 -2.08 -10.12
CA THR A 17 -3.85 -0.85 -10.69
C THR A 17 -5.19 -1.16 -11.38
N MET A 18 -5.28 -2.21 -12.20
CA MET A 18 -6.53 -2.64 -12.86
C MET A 18 -7.58 -3.16 -11.87
N VAL A 19 -7.16 -3.89 -10.82
CA VAL A 19 -8.07 -4.43 -9.80
C VAL A 19 -8.58 -3.36 -8.84
N LEU A 20 -7.75 -2.35 -8.53
CA LEU A 20 -8.11 -1.24 -7.62
C LEU A 20 -8.98 -0.18 -8.29
N LEU A 21 -8.76 0.13 -9.58
CA LEU A 21 -9.58 1.08 -10.35
C LEU A 21 -11.05 0.65 -10.46
N ASN A 22 -11.33 -0.66 -10.51
CA ASN A 22 -12.68 -1.17 -10.78
C ASN A 22 -13.56 -1.43 -9.54
N LYS A 23 -13.02 -1.51 -8.31
CA LYS A 23 -13.82 -2.07 -7.18
C LYS A 23 -13.77 -1.36 -5.83
N HIS A 24 -12.81 -0.47 -5.52
CA HIS A 24 -12.73 0.08 -4.14
C HIS A 24 -12.39 1.57 -4.08
N ARG A 25 -13.41 2.43 -3.90
CA ARG A 25 -13.26 3.86 -3.48
C ARG A 25 -12.43 4.03 -2.18
N ALA A 26 -12.22 2.93 -1.47
CA ALA A 26 -11.47 2.80 -0.24
C ALA A 26 -9.94 2.72 -0.44
N ILE A 27 -9.42 2.56 -1.66
CA ILE A 27 -7.97 2.41 -1.86
C ILE A 27 -7.51 3.37 -2.96
N ARG A 28 -6.48 4.18 -2.67
CA ARG A 28 -5.87 5.12 -3.61
C ARG A 28 -4.38 4.87 -3.69
N GLN A 29 -3.84 4.70 -4.89
CA GLN A 29 -2.39 4.65 -5.10
C GLN A 29 -1.84 6.09 -5.15
N TYR A 30 -0.61 6.27 -4.68
CA TYR A 30 0.15 7.50 -4.81
C TYR A 30 1.61 7.17 -5.12
N LYS A 31 2.32 8.10 -5.76
CA LYS A 31 3.76 7.98 -5.97
C LYS A 31 4.45 8.94 -5.02
N THR A 32 5.43 8.45 -4.26
CA THR A 32 6.23 9.30 -3.37
C THR A 32 7.17 10.18 -4.21
N SER A 33 7.65 11.27 -3.61
CA SER A 33 8.68 12.14 -4.21
C SER A 33 9.98 11.39 -4.55
N CYS A 34 10.26 10.28 -3.86
CA CYS A 34 11.41 9.41 -4.11
C CYS A 34 11.18 8.39 -5.25
N GLY A 35 10.03 8.45 -5.93
CA GLY A 35 9.67 7.53 -7.01
C GLY A 35 9.12 6.18 -6.54
N GLU A 36 9.07 5.92 -5.22
CA GLU A 36 8.48 4.71 -4.63
C GLU A 36 6.95 4.74 -4.76
N TYR A 37 6.35 3.57 -4.94
CA TYR A 37 4.90 3.44 -5.00
C TYR A 37 4.29 3.27 -3.61
N GLY A 38 3.24 4.05 -3.36
CA GLY A 38 2.48 4.05 -2.13
C GLY A 38 1.02 3.70 -2.36
N LEU A 39 0.39 3.19 -1.31
CA LEU A 39 -1.01 2.81 -1.27
C LEU A 39 -1.66 3.40 -0.03
N LEU A 40 -2.69 4.22 -0.22
CA LEU A 40 -3.55 4.73 0.84
C LEU A 40 -4.80 3.85 0.91
N ILE A 41 -5.01 3.18 2.04
CA ILE A 41 -6.25 2.44 2.30
C ILE A 41 -7.06 3.26 3.30
N GLN A 42 -8.35 3.42 3.05
CA GLN A 42 -9.31 4.04 3.95
C GLN A 42 -10.52 3.12 4.14
N ASP A 43 -11.02 2.99 5.36
CA ASP A 43 -12.21 2.20 5.68
C ASP A 43 -12.96 2.85 6.86
N LYS A 44 -14.29 2.69 6.93
CA LYS A 44 -15.07 3.21 8.05
C LYS A 44 -14.82 2.42 9.34
N SER A 45 -14.46 1.14 9.19
CA SER A 45 -14.17 0.26 10.32
C SER A 45 -12.68 0.00 10.46
N LYS A 46 -12.14 0.23 11.65
CA LYS A 46 -10.75 -0.10 11.99
C LYS A 46 -10.44 -1.58 11.76
N LEU A 47 -11.38 -2.47 12.10
CA LEU A 47 -11.21 -3.91 11.91
C LEU A 47 -11.11 -4.29 10.42
N ALA A 48 -11.97 -3.68 9.58
CA ALA A 48 -11.94 -3.90 8.14
C ALA A 48 -10.63 -3.37 7.51
N LEU A 49 -10.17 -2.20 7.99
CA LEU A 49 -8.89 -1.65 7.59
C LEU A 49 -7.73 -2.60 7.94
N THR A 50 -7.67 -3.12 9.17
CA THR A 50 -6.64 -4.06 9.60
C THR A 50 -6.61 -5.33 8.74
N LYS A 51 -7.77 -5.90 8.39
CA LYS A 51 -7.83 -7.07 7.50
C LYS A 51 -7.23 -6.77 6.13
N ARG A 52 -7.55 -5.62 5.54
CA ARG A 52 -7.00 -5.18 4.24
C ARG A 52 -5.49 -4.94 4.31
N ILE A 53 -5.00 -4.34 5.41
CA ILE A 53 -3.56 -4.17 5.65
C ILE A 53 -2.87 -5.52 5.61
N MET A 54 -3.34 -6.50 6.39
CA MET A 54 -2.73 -7.83 6.45
C MET A 54 -2.70 -8.53 5.08
N GLU A 55 -3.75 -8.38 4.27
CA GLU A 55 -3.77 -8.93 2.90
C GLU A 55 -2.73 -8.27 1.99
N LYS A 56 -2.50 -6.96 2.15
CA LYS A 56 -1.50 -6.21 1.38
C LYS A 56 -0.08 -6.50 1.89
N GLU A 57 0.12 -6.67 3.19
CA GLU A 57 1.39 -7.08 3.79
C GLU A 57 1.86 -8.45 3.25
N LYS A 58 0.94 -9.41 3.12
CA LYS A 58 1.24 -10.70 2.46
C LYS A 58 1.73 -10.56 1.01
N ARG A 59 1.42 -9.46 0.33
CA ARG A 59 1.86 -9.17 -1.05
C ARG A 59 3.16 -8.37 -1.11
N GLY A 60 3.75 -8.02 0.04
CA GLY A 60 5.00 -7.27 0.14
C GLY A 60 4.83 -5.76 0.29
N TRP A 61 3.63 -5.29 0.67
CA TRP A 61 3.44 -3.90 1.07
C TRP A 61 3.79 -3.72 2.55
N GLU A 62 4.35 -2.58 2.92
CA GLU A 62 4.69 -2.27 4.30
C GLU A 62 3.96 -1.01 4.77
N CYS A 63 3.54 -0.98 6.04
CA CYS A 63 2.91 0.19 6.62
C CYS A 63 3.94 1.31 6.81
N ALA A 64 3.80 2.40 6.06
CA ALA A 64 4.68 3.57 6.14
C ALA A 64 4.31 4.50 7.31
N ALA A 65 3.06 4.43 7.78
CA ALA A 65 2.54 5.26 8.86
C ALA A 65 1.50 4.48 9.68
N PRO A 66 1.33 4.81 10.98
CA PRO A 66 0.27 4.22 11.81
C PRO A 66 -1.13 4.56 11.26
N ILE A 67 -2.12 3.76 11.66
CA ILE A 67 -3.52 4.00 11.31
C ILE A 67 -3.97 5.32 11.95
N ALA A 68 -4.44 6.25 11.12
CA ALA A 68 -5.01 7.51 11.54
C ALA A 68 -6.52 7.52 11.30
N TYR A 69 -7.28 8.24 12.11
CA TYR A 69 -8.70 8.44 11.93
C TYR A 69 -8.95 9.90 11.55
N ASN A 70 -9.56 10.13 10.38
CA ASN A 70 -9.89 11.46 9.91
C ASN A 70 -11.16 11.44 9.05
N ASP A 71 -11.94 12.51 9.10
CA ASP A 71 -13.16 12.72 8.30
C ASP A 71 -14.16 11.54 8.36
N GLY A 72 -14.23 10.83 9.49
CA GLY A 72 -15.12 9.68 9.68
C GLY A 72 -14.58 8.34 9.17
N PHE A 73 -13.33 8.28 8.70
CA PHE A 73 -12.69 7.08 8.17
C PHE A 73 -11.34 6.81 8.84
N TYR A 74 -11.03 5.54 9.05
CA TYR A 74 -9.68 5.10 9.36
C TYR A 74 -8.89 5.03 8.06
N HIS A 75 -7.67 5.53 8.05
CA HIS A 75 -6.78 5.43 6.91
C HIS A 75 -5.37 5.01 7.30
N VAL A 76 -4.67 4.40 6.37
CA VAL A 76 -3.28 3.96 6.52
C VAL A 76 -2.53 4.18 5.21
N ARG A 77 -1.26 4.58 5.34
CA ARG A 77 -0.35 4.69 4.20
C ARG A 77 0.57 3.49 4.20
N MET A 78 0.60 2.78 3.09
CA MET A 78 1.51 1.69 2.81
C MET A 78 2.44 2.09 1.68
N VAL A 79 3.60 1.43 1.62
CA VAL A 79 4.62 1.60 0.57
C VAL A 79 5.10 0.23 0.14
N TYR A 80 5.50 0.11 -1.12
CA TYR A 80 6.03 -1.14 -1.65
C TYR A 80 7.56 -1.08 -1.65
N ASP A 81 8.21 -2.09 -1.07
CA ASP A 81 9.66 -2.28 -1.13
C ASP A 81 10.48 -1.09 -0.60
N ARG A 82 10.06 -0.50 0.54
CA ARG A 82 10.89 0.46 1.24
C ARG A 82 12.07 -0.28 1.86
N LYS A 83 13.27 0.28 1.73
CA LYS A 83 14.30 0.02 2.74
C LYS A 83 13.77 0.49 4.09
N PRO A 84 13.93 -0.27 5.19
CA PRO A 84 13.46 0.13 6.51
C PRO A 84 13.94 1.55 6.84
N LEU A 85 13.12 2.34 7.55
CA LEU A 85 13.38 3.76 7.88
C LEU A 85 14.79 4.04 8.43
N LYS A 86 15.44 3.05 9.06
CA LYS A 86 16.84 3.15 9.53
C LYS A 86 17.88 3.27 8.42
N GLU A 87 17.56 2.87 7.19
CA GLU A 87 18.44 2.91 6.02
C GLU A 87 18.12 4.09 5.06
N GLN A 88 17.21 4.99 5.44
CA GLN A 88 16.86 6.19 4.64
C GLN A 88 17.70 7.44 5.01
N VAL A 89 18.90 7.25 5.56
CA VAL A 89 19.85 8.34 5.92
C VAL A 89 21.02 8.38 4.95
#